data_AF-A0A7W8HG07-F1
#
_entry.id   AF-A0A7W8HG07-F1
#
_cell.length_a   1.000
_cell.length_b   1.000
_cell.length_c   1.000
_cell.angle_alpha   90.00
_cell.angle_beta   90.00
_cell.angle_gamma   90.00
#
_symmetry.space_group_name_H-M   'P 1'
#
loop_
_entity.id
_entity.type
_entity.pdbx_description
1 polymer ?
#
loop_
_entity_poly.entity_id
_entity_poly.type
_entity_poly.pdbx_seq_one_letter_code
_entity_poly.pdbx_strand_id
1 'polypeptide(L)'
;MKRPSFQFYPGDWRRDSALQSCSIAARGLWVELMCVMHDCEPYGHLVIGGKAMQPAQLARLVGLSGKECGTLLAELEEAGVLSRSESGVIYSRRMVRDEATRNARAEGGKAGASHGVKGKDYGSLGGRGGQFDGPGLLYAARRVSGGPIKIGVTRHLKQRMSSLRSKVGEEISLLWSAQVSDMQAAEAYLLKQFEGSRDGEWIDAEWGAVRDAITEGPHPPFEPPIEPPPSSSSSSASADSSLRSESGAVQAREPAPGGPSDRPTGAVALAIEARRRGVDTNGSDPRLLALAEQGVTVDALGAACDEAVRQHPGERVGIGLVAAILTRWAGQARRIAAVGAAPPRDAKQAALERRNAEVAARWRPPELMEVGNAD
;
A
#
# COMPACT_ATOMS: atom_id res chain seq x y z
N MET A 1 2.90 23.73 -14.15
CA MET A 1 1.57 24.10 -13.59
C MET A 1 1.83 24.77 -12.25
N LYS A 2 1.38 26.01 -12.05
CA LYS A 2 1.56 26.73 -10.79
C LYS A 2 0.82 25.98 -9.67
N ARG A 3 1.50 25.75 -8.54
CA ARG A 3 0.96 24.93 -7.45
C ARG A 3 -0.01 25.76 -6.60
N PRO A 4 -1.09 25.19 -6.06
CA PRO A 4 -2.06 25.93 -5.25
C PRO A 4 -1.59 26.13 -3.79
N SER A 5 -0.64 25.33 -3.31
CA SER A 5 -0.12 25.40 -1.95
C SER A 5 1.23 24.70 -1.78
N PHE A 6 1.95 25.03 -0.71
CA PHE A 6 3.06 24.24 -0.18
C PHE A 6 2.71 23.69 1.20
N GLN A 7 3.34 22.57 1.58
CA GLN A 7 3.10 21.93 2.87
C GLN A 7 3.87 22.67 3.97
N PHE A 8 3.16 23.14 4.99
CA PHE A 8 3.73 23.75 6.19
C PHE A 8 3.57 22.79 7.38
N TYR A 9 4.66 22.50 8.09
CA TYR A 9 4.65 21.60 9.23
C TYR A 9 4.99 22.41 10.49
N PRO A 10 4.01 22.81 11.32
CA PRO A 10 4.25 23.63 12.51
C PRO A 10 5.24 23.01 13.49
N GLY A 11 5.23 21.68 13.61
CA GLY A 11 6.18 20.96 14.46
C GLY A 11 7.62 21.11 13.98
N ASP A 12 7.87 20.98 12.69
CA ASP A 12 9.22 21.13 12.12
C ASP A 12 9.68 22.59 12.22
N TRP A 13 8.77 23.52 11.96
CA TRP A 13 9.02 24.96 12.14
C TRP A 13 9.48 25.28 13.57
N ARG A 14 8.80 24.72 14.59
CA ARG A 14 9.14 24.97 16.00
C ARG A 14 10.37 24.22 16.49
N ARG A 15 10.75 23.12 15.84
CA ARG A 15 11.91 22.28 16.21
C ARG A 15 13.19 22.57 15.43
N ASP A 16 13.13 23.38 14.37
CA ASP A 16 14.31 23.81 13.63
C ASP A 16 15.18 24.74 14.51
N SER A 17 16.26 24.21 15.07
CA SER A 17 17.11 24.94 16.02
C SER A 17 17.79 26.16 15.39
N ALA A 18 18.21 26.07 14.12
CA ALA A 18 18.84 27.18 13.39
C ALA A 18 17.84 28.33 13.15
N LEU A 19 16.62 27.98 12.77
CA LEU A 19 15.57 28.98 12.61
C LEU A 19 15.11 29.56 13.96
N GLN A 20 15.04 28.75 15.02
CA GLN A 20 14.66 29.23 16.35
C GLN A 20 15.75 30.06 17.03
N SER A 21 17.03 29.96 16.63
CA SER A 21 18.09 30.86 17.10
C SER A 21 18.05 32.24 16.45
N CYS A 22 17.29 32.41 15.36
CA CYS A 22 17.08 33.70 14.70
C CYS A 22 16.01 34.55 15.43
N SER A 23 16.09 35.85 15.21
CA SER A 23 15.13 36.86 15.61
C SER A 23 13.73 36.57 15.04
N ILE A 24 12.69 37.04 15.74
CA ILE A 24 11.31 36.89 15.27
C ILE A 24 11.11 37.57 13.91
N ALA A 25 11.80 38.69 13.66
CA ALA A 25 11.76 39.38 12.37
C ALA A 25 12.38 38.52 11.26
N ALA A 26 13.56 37.92 11.48
CA ALA A 26 14.19 37.02 10.50
C ALA A 26 13.33 35.78 10.23
N ARG A 27 12.72 35.22 11.27
CA ARG A 27 11.78 34.09 11.13
C ARG A 27 10.55 34.47 10.32
N GLY A 28 9.98 35.65 10.55
CA GLY A 28 8.86 36.19 9.76
C GLY A 28 9.27 36.39 8.30
N LEU A 29 10.43 37.02 8.07
CA LEU A 29 10.98 37.20 6.73
C LEU A 29 11.14 35.86 6.00
N TRP A 30 11.61 34.82 6.68
CA TRP A 30 11.79 33.51 6.05
C TRP A 30 10.47 32.91 5.53
N VAL A 31 9.36 33.04 6.27
CA VAL A 31 8.03 32.60 5.78
C VAL A 31 7.62 33.39 4.53
N GLU A 32 7.75 34.71 4.57
CA GLU A 32 7.43 35.58 3.43
C GLU A 32 8.25 35.20 2.19
N LEU A 33 9.56 34.96 2.36
CA LEU A 33 10.43 34.52 1.28
C LEU A 33 10.03 33.13 0.76
N MET A 34 9.60 32.19 1.61
CA MET A 34 9.06 30.91 1.17
C MET A 34 7.79 31.07 0.33
N CYS A 35 6.92 32.02 0.68
CA CYS A 35 5.73 32.36 -0.12
C CYS A 35 6.15 32.92 -1.49
N VAL A 36 7.15 33.80 -1.56
CA VAL A 36 7.70 34.29 -2.84
C VAL A 36 8.31 33.15 -3.66
N MET A 37 9.12 32.30 -3.04
CA MET A 37 9.75 31.13 -3.69
C MET A 37 8.73 30.12 -4.22
N HIS A 38 7.52 30.07 -3.64
CA HIS A 38 6.44 29.21 -4.10
C HIS A 38 5.95 29.58 -5.50
N ASP A 39 6.05 30.87 -5.82
CA ASP A 39 5.61 31.45 -7.09
C ASP A 39 6.73 31.58 -8.13
N CYS A 40 7.98 31.32 -7.73
CA CYS A 40 9.15 31.42 -8.59
C CYS A 40 9.37 30.13 -9.41
N GLU A 41 10.01 30.31 -10.57
CA GLU A 41 10.55 29.24 -11.41
C GLU A 41 12.04 29.53 -11.61
N PRO A 42 12.96 28.67 -11.13
CA PRO A 42 12.73 27.36 -10.49
C PRO A 42 12.08 27.41 -9.10
N TYR A 43 11.24 26.41 -8.79
CA TYR A 43 10.55 26.31 -7.49
C TYR A 43 11.54 26.32 -6.32
N GLY A 44 11.20 27.05 -5.25
CA GLY A 44 12.06 27.12 -4.06
C GLY A 44 13.26 28.06 -4.19
N HIS A 45 13.39 28.80 -5.29
CA HIS A 45 14.49 29.73 -5.55
C HIS A 45 13.97 31.17 -5.72
N LEU A 46 14.66 32.16 -5.15
CA LEU A 46 14.31 33.58 -5.31
C LEU A 46 14.87 34.12 -6.64
N VAL A 47 14.12 33.87 -7.72
CA VAL A 47 14.51 34.20 -9.09
C VAL A 47 13.43 35.06 -9.75
N ILE A 48 13.86 36.10 -10.48
CA ILE A 48 13.00 36.91 -11.33
C ILE A 48 13.63 37.07 -12.70
N GLY A 49 12.88 36.77 -13.76
CA GLY A 49 13.40 36.83 -15.13
C GLY A 49 14.66 35.99 -15.36
N GLY A 50 14.79 34.86 -14.67
CA GLY A 50 15.96 33.98 -14.74
C GLY A 50 17.20 34.45 -13.96
N LYS A 51 17.12 35.54 -13.20
CA LYS A 51 18.23 36.10 -12.40
C LYS A 51 17.93 36.08 -10.91
N ALA A 52 18.97 36.00 -10.08
CA ALA A 52 18.87 36.11 -8.63
C ALA A 52 18.20 37.44 -8.22
N MET A 53 17.16 37.35 -7.39
CA MET A 53 16.55 38.55 -6.81
C MET A 53 17.55 39.28 -5.91
N GLN A 54 17.70 40.58 -6.14
CA GLN A 54 18.56 41.43 -5.34
C GLN A 54 17.88 41.81 -4.01
N PRO A 55 18.64 42.09 -2.93
CA PRO A 55 18.06 42.47 -1.65
C PRO A 55 17.06 43.64 -1.73
N ALA A 56 17.33 44.63 -2.58
CA ALA A 56 16.41 45.75 -2.81
C ALA A 56 15.07 45.33 -3.46
N GLN A 57 15.07 44.28 -4.29
CA GLN A 57 13.83 43.72 -4.86
C GLN A 57 13.07 42.93 -3.80
N LEU A 58 13.77 42.10 -3.02
CA LEU A 58 13.18 41.34 -1.92
C LEU A 58 12.54 42.28 -0.89
N ALA A 59 13.25 43.32 -0.47
CA ALA A 59 12.77 44.32 0.47
C ALA A 59 11.43 44.95 0.04
N ARG A 60 11.29 45.28 -1.26
CA ARG A 60 10.02 45.79 -1.81
C ARG A 60 8.89 44.77 -1.80
N LEU A 61 9.19 43.50 -2.06
CA LEU A 61 8.19 42.42 -2.06
C LEU A 61 7.65 42.15 -0.65
N VAL A 62 8.51 42.23 0.36
CA VAL A 62 8.15 41.91 1.75
C VAL A 62 7.79 43.16 2.60
N GLY A 63 7.82 44.35 2.00
CA GLY A 63 7.47 45.59 2.68
C GLY A 63 8.49 46.09 3.71
N LEU A 64 9.79 45.77 3.54
CA LEU A 64 10.87 46.19 4.43
C LEU A 64 11.79 47.23 3.77
N SER A 65 12.56 47.94 4.60
CA SER A 65 13.67 48.74 4.07
C SER A 65 14.79 47.85 3.53
N GLY A 66 15.55 48.33 2.54
CA GLY A 66 16.67 47.55 1.98
C GLY A 66 17.74 47.20 3.03
N LYS A 67 17.99 48.10 3.99
CA LYS A 67 18.92 47.88 5.10
C LYS A 67 18.43 46.78 6.03
N GLU A 68 17.16 46.86 6.46
CA GLU A 68 16.55 45.87 7.35
C GLU A 68 16.47 44.49 6.69
N CYS A 69 15.99 44.42 5.44
CA CYS A 69 15.98 43.17 4.68
C CYS A 69 17.38 42.56 4.55
N GLY A 70 18.40 43.39 4.28
CA GLY A 70 19.80 42.95 4.23
C GLY A 70 20.30 42.36 5.55
N THR A 71 20.02 43.02 6.68
CA THR A 71 20.39 42.51 8.01
C THR A 71 19.73 41.17 8.32
N LEU A 72 18.42 41.05 8.07
CA LEU A 72 17.68 39.82 8.34
C LEU A 72 18.09 38.66 7.40
N LEU A 73 18.43 38.96 6.14
CA LEU A 73 18.97 37.96 5.22
C LEU A 73 20.33 37.45 5.67
N ALA A 74 21.21 38.34 6.15
CA ALA A 74 22.52 37.95 6.69
C ALA A 74 22.38 37.06 7.93
N GLU A 75 21.45 37.39 8.83
CA GLU A 75 21.14 36.57 10.01
C GLU A 75 20.67 35.15 9.63
N LEU A 76 19.75 35.04 8.66
CA LEU A 76 19.27 33.75 8.16
C LEU A 76 20.37 32.94 7.46
N GLU A 77 21.30 33.61 6.78
CA GLU A 77 22.44 32.99 6.10
C GLU A 77 23.48 32.48 7.11
N GLU A 78 23.81 33.28 8.12
CA GLU A 78 24.74 32.93 9.19
C GLU A 78 24.22 31.76 10.05
N ALA A 79 22.92 31.76 10.37
CA ALA A 79 22.27 30.63 11.04
C ALA A 79 22.17 29.38 10.14
N GLY A 80 22.44 29.50 8.85
CA GLY A 80 22.37 28.40 7.88
C GLY A 80 20.93 27.98 7.56
N VAL A 81 19.93 28.85 7.74
CA VAL A 81 18.53 28.58 7.40
C VAL A 81 18.34 28.60 5.88
N LEU A 82 18.83 29.65 5.23
CA LEU A 82 18.82 29.78 3.78
C LEU A 82 20.09 29.18 3.16
N SER A 83 20.07 28.97 1.86
CA SER A 83 21.26 28.58 1.10
C SER A 83 21.38 29.45 -0.14
N ARG A 84 22.61 29.62 -0.63
CA ARG A 84 22.92 30.44 -1.80
C ARG A 84 23.64 29.59 -2.84
N SER A 85 23.20 29.65 -4.09
CA SER A 85 23.90 29.00 -5.20
C SER A 85 25.20 29.73 -5.53
N GLU A 86 26.06 29.12 -6.36
CA GLU A 86 27.26 29.78 -6.92
C GLU A 86 26.92 31.06 -7.69
N SER A 87 25.74 31.11 -8.32
CA SER A 87 25.21 32.28 -9.02
C SER A 87 24.56 33.33 -8.09
N GLY A 88 24.64 33.15 -6.78
CA GLY A 88 24.13 34.09 -5.79
C GLY A 88 22.61 33.97 -5.51
N VAL A 89 21.93 32.98 -6.08
CA VAL A 89 20.48 32.77 -5.90
C VAL A 89 20.22 32.18 -4.51
N ILE A 90 19.38 32.86 -3.73
CA ILE A 90 18.90 32.35 -2.44
C ILE A 90 17.81 31.30 -2.70
N TYR A 91 17.87 30.17 -2.00
CA TYR A 91 16.90 29.09 -2.14
C TYR A 91 16.64 28.35 -0.83
N SER A 92 15.47 27.71 -0.75
CA SER A 92 15.08 26.83 0.35
C SER A 92 15.38 25.38 0.01
N ARG A 93 16.37 24.78 0.68
CA ARG A 93 16.74 23.36 0.51
C ARG A 93 15.55 22.42 0.68
N ARG A 94 14.64 22.72 1.61
CA ARG A 94 13.43 21.95 1.84
C ARG A 94 12.48 22.02 0.65
N MET A 95 12.18 23.22 0.16
CA MET A 95 11.26 23.39 -0.97
C MET A 95 11.80 22.69 -2.24
N VAL A 96 13.11 22.77 -2.48
CA VAL A 96 13.76 22.08 -3.59
C VAL A 96 13.68 20.55 -3.43
N ARG A 97 13.97 20.01 -2.23
CA ARG A 97 13.83 18.57 -1.95
C ARG A 97 12.38 18.09 -2.08
N ASP A 98 11.44 18.89 -1.61
CA ASP A 98 10.01 18.58 -1.71
C ASP A 98 9.60 18.53 -3.17
N GLU A 99 10.07 19.45 -4.02
CA GLU A 99 9.76 19.44 -5.45
C GLU A 99 10.42 18.27 -6.18
N ALA A 100 11.67 17.94 -5.87
CA ALA A 100 12.33 16.75 -6.40
C ALA A 100 11.55 15.47 -6.05
N THR A 101 11.13 15.34 -4.78
CA THR A 101 10.31 14.21 -4.30
C THR A 101 8.96 14.16 -5.03
N ARG A 102 8.33 15.32 -5.26
CA ARG A 102 7.06 15.40 -6.00
C ARG A 102 7.22 15.03 -7.46
N ASN A 103 8.28 15.49 -8.13
CA ASN A 103 8.55 15.15 -9.52
C ASN A 103 8.81 13.65 -9.67
N ALA A 104 9.62 13.06 -8.80
CA ALA A 104 9.83 11.61 -8.77
C ALA A 104 8.51 10.83 -8.54
N ARG A 105 7.64 11.30 -7.64
CA ARG A 105 6.31 10.69 -7.44
C ARG A 105 5.38 10.87 -8.64
N ALA A 106 5.43 12.01 -9.31
CA ALA A 106 4.63 12.27 -10.50
C ALA A 106 5.08 11.40 -11.69
N GLU A 107 6.39 11.23 -11.86
CA GLU A 107 6.98 10.32 -12.85
C GLU A 107 6.67 8.85 -12.54
N GLY A 108 6.83 8.43 -11.28
CA GLY A 108 6.43 7.10 -10.83
C GLY A 108 4.93 6.85 -10.96
N GLY A 109 4.10 7.89 -10.74
CA GLY A 109 2.66 7.84 -10.98
C GLY A 109 2.29 7.66 -12.46
N LYS A 110 3.03 8.31 -13.38
CA LYS A 110 2.86 8.11 -14.82
C LYS A 110 3.25 6.68 -15.24
N ALA A 111 4.37 6.17 -14.74
CA ALA A 111 4.79 4.78 -14.97
C ALA A 111 3.82 3.75 -14.35
N GLY A 112 3.24 4.08 -13.19
CA GLY A 112 2.19 3.27 -12.55
C GLY A 112 0.87 3.30 -13.33
N ALA A 113 0.53 4.43 -13.94
CA ALA A 113 -0.68 4.59 -14.76
C ALA A 113 -0.62 3.74 -16.05
N SER A 114 0.57 3.55 -16.64
CA SER A 114 0.75 2.62 -17.77
C SER A 114 0.51 1.14 -17.39
N HIS A 115 0.48 0.79 -16.11
CA HIS A 115 0.17 -0.56 -15.62
C HIS A 115 -1.31 -0.76 -15.23
N GLY A 116 -2.20 0.20 -15.54
CA GLY A 116 -3.64 0.08 -15.30
C GLY A 116 -4.00 -0.09 -13.81
N VAL A 117 -5.08 -0.81 -13.52
CA VAL A 117 -5.65 -1.03 -12.16
C VAL A 117 -4.61 -1.49 -11.13
N LYS A 118 -3.55 -2.18 -11.58
CA LYS A 118 -2.47 -2.70 -10.72
C LYS A 118 -1.55 -1.61 -10.16
N GLY A 119 -1.37 -0.47 -10.83
CA GLY A 119 -0.52 0.63 -10.33
C GLY A 119 -0.98 1.18 -8.98
N LYS A 120 -2.29 1.10 -8.68
CA LYS A 120 -2.87 1.54 -7.41
C LYS A 120 -2.60 0.55 -6.27
N ASP A 121 -2.71 -0.75 -6.53
CA ASP A 121 -2.44 -1.80 -5.54
C ASP A 121 -0.94 -1.88 -5.21
N TYR A 122 -0.06 -1.79 -6.23
CA TYR A 122 1.39 -1.75 -6.02
C TYR A 122 1.88 -0.43 -5.42
N GLY A 123 1.21 0.70 -5.71
CA GLY A 123 1.51 1.99 -5.07
C GLY A 123 1.27 1.99 -3.56
N SER A 124 0.27 1.23 -3.08
CA SER A 124 -0.01 1.08 -1.64
C SER A 124 1.05 0.28 -0.88
N LEU A 125 1.83 -0.55 -1.58
CA LEU A 125 2.88 -1.41 -1.02
C LEU A 125 4.26 -0.74 -0.99
N GLY A 126 4.36 0.52 -1.42
CA GLY A 126 5.64 1.18 -1.66
C GLY A 126 6.30 0.61 -2.91
N GLY A 127 6.60 1.45 -3.89
CA GLY A 127 7.32 1.03 -5.08
C GLY A 127 8.64 0.38 -4.68
N ARG A 128 8.77 -0.94 -4.89
CA ARG A 128 10.04 -1.66 -4.79
C ARG A 128 10.89 -1.39 -6.03
N GLY A 129 11.09 -0.13 -6.38
CA GLY A 129 12.08 0.25 -7.38
C GLY A 129 13.45 -0.17 -6.85
N GLY A 130 14.11 -1.10 -7.54
CA GLY A 130 15.46 -1.57 -7.20
C GLY A 130 15.58 -3.02 -6.72
N GLN A 131 14.50 -3.77 -6.46
CA GLN A 131 14.66 -5.15 -5.96
C GLN A 131 15.04 -6.16 -7.06
N PHE A 132 14.78 -5.84 -8.33
CA PHE A 132 15.02 -6.75 -9.48
C PHE A 132 15.93 -6.16 -10.55
N ASP A 133 16.56 -5.02 -10.28
CA ASP A 133 17.52 -4.41 -11.19
C ASP A 133 18.87 -5.15 -11.08
N GLY A 134 19.43 -5.60 -12.19
CA GLY A 134 20.71 -6.33 -12.25
C GLY A 134 20.61 -7.86 -12.27
N PRO A 135 21.72 -8.58 -12.02
CA PRO A 135 21.81 -10.01 -12.29
C PRO A 135 21.02 -10.87 -11.31
N GLY A 136 20.56 -12.03 -11.79
CA GLY A 136 19.88 -13.04 -11.00
C GLY A 136 19.38 -14.20 -11.85
N LEU A 137 18.33 -14.89 -11.41
CA LEU A 137 17.79 -16.06 -12.10
C LEU A 137 16.44 -15.74 -12.74
N LEU A 138 16.28 -16.13 -13.98
CA LEU A 138 14.99 -16.33 -14.63
C LEU A 138 14.60 -17.80 -14.46
N TYR A 139 13.33 -18.08 -14.15
CA TYR A 139 12.83 -19.44 -13.96
C TYR A 139 11.48 -19.66 -14.64
N ALA A 140 11.24 -20.92 -15.02
CA ALA A 140 9.95 -21.45 -15.46
C ALA A 140 9.51 -22.57 -14.52
N ALA A 141 8.29 -22.52 -14.02
CA ALA A 141 7.77 -23.51 -13.07
C ALA A 141 6.30 -23.80 -13.35
N ARG A 142 5.83 -25.00 -13.03
CA ARG A 142 4.45 -25.41 -13.25
C ARG A 142 3.97 -26.25 -12.06
N ARG A 143 2.67 -26.28 -11.83
CA ARG A 143 2.06 -27.20 -10.87
C ARG A 143 2.32 -28.65 -11.31
N VAL A 144 2.45 -29.56 -10.35
CA VAL A 144 2.63 -30.99 -10.66
C VAL A 144 1.38 -31.56 -11.34
N SER A 145 0.18 -31.08 -10.97
CA SER A 145 -1.07 -31.41 -11.65
C SER A 145 -1.19 -30.90 -13.10
N GLY A 146 -0.25 -30.06 -13.56
CA GLY A 146 -0.25 -29.47 -14.88
C GLY A 146 -0.81 -28.05 -14.93
N GLY A 147 -1.25 -27.61 -16.11
CA GLY A 147 -1.76 -26.26 -16.33
C GLY A 147 -0.68 -25.22 -16.66
N PRO A 148 -0.96 -23.92 -16.45
CA PRO A 148 -0.15 -22.85 -17.01
C PRO A 148 1.24 -22.78 -16.37
N ILE A 149 2.20 -22.33 -17.18
CA ILE A 149 3.61 -22.22 -16.81
C ILE A 149 3.86 -20.84 -16.22
N LYS A 150 4.36 -20.80 -14.99
CA LYS A 150 4.82 -19.58 -14.36
C LYS A 150 6.22 -19.22 -14.83
N ILE A 151 6.37 -18.02 -15.38
CA ILE A 151 7.66 -17.37 -15.56
C ILE A 151 7.89 -16.38 -14.43
N GLY A 152 9.13 -16.25 -13.97
CA GLY A 152 9.47 -15.17 -13.05
C GLY A 152 10.97 -15.06 -12.80
N VAL A 153 11.35 -14.01 -12.08
CA VAL A 153 12.76 -13.73 -11.74
C VAL A 153 13.02 -13.73 -10.23
N THR A 154 14.24 -14.11 -9.83
CA THR A 154 14.64 -14.16 -8.43
C THR A 154 16.16 -14.24 -8.24
N ARG A 155 16.68 -13.77 -7.10
CA ARG A 155 18.05 -14.07 -6.65
C ARG A 155 18.11 -15.30 -5.73
N HIS A 156 16.97 -15.78 -5.25
CA HIS A 156 16.87 -16.82 -4.22
C HIS A 156 15.82 -17.88 -4.59
N LEU A 157 16.17 -18.77 -5.52
CA LEU A 157 15.26 -19.74 -6.12
C LEU A 157 14.56 -20.65 -5.09
N LYS A 158 15.29 -21.17 -4.10
CA LYS A 158 14.73 -22.04 -3.05
C LYS A 158 13.60 -21.36 -2.25
N GLN A 159 13.83 -20.12 -1.80
CA GLN A 159 12.82 -19.34 -1.06
C GLN A 159 11.62 -18.99 -1.95
N ARG A 160 11.87 -18.67 -3.22
CA ARG A 160 10.81 -18.36 -4.19
C ARG A 160 9.93 -19.58 -4.47
N MET A 161 10.52 -20.77 -4.66
CA MET A 161 9.77 -22.01 -4.87
C MET A 161 8.92 -22.37 -3.64
N SER A 162 9.48 -22.24 -2.43
CA SER A 162 8.72 -22.43 -1.18
C SER A 162 7.54 -21.46 -1.06
N SER A 163 7.77 -20.17 -1.33
CA SER A 163 6.72 -19.15 -1.33
C SER A 163 5.64 -19.42 -2.38
N LEU A 164 6.04 -19.91 -3.55
CA LEU A 164 5.11 -20.21 -4.64
C LEU A 164 4.24 -21.42 -4.33
N ARG A 165 4.81 -22.48 -3.74
CA ARG A 165 4.05 -23.64 -3.24
C ARG A 165 3.01 -23.22 -2.21
N SER A 166 3.39 -22.38 -1.25
CA SER A 166 2.48 -21.86 -0.23
C SER A 166 1.33 -21.03 -0.83
N LYS A 167 1.61 -20.21 -1.85
CA LYS A 167 0.58 -19.37 -2.51
C LYS A 167 -0.38 -20.17 -3.38
N VAL A 168 0.14 -21.15 -4.11
CA VAL A 168 -0.66 -21.97 -5.02
C VAL A 168 -1.41 -23.07 -4.27
N GLY A 169 -0.92 -23.47 -3.09
CA GLY A 169 -1.51 -24.55 -2.29
C GLY A 169 -1.23 -25.94 -2.86
N GLU A 170 -0.25 -26.05 -3.76
CA GLU A 170 0.10 -27.28 -4.47
C GLU A 170 1.62 -27.37 -4.64
N GLU A 171 2.12 -28.59 -4.89
CA GLU A 171 3.49 -28.79 -5.30
C GLU A 171 3.77 -28.16 -6.67
N ILE A 172 4.92 -27.51 -6.76
CA ILE A 172 5.40 -26.85 -7.97
C ILE A 172 6.67 -27.55 -8.43
N SER A 173 6.66 -27.99 -9.68
CA SER A 173 7.81 -28.49 -10.41
C SER A 173 8.52 -27.32 -11.10
N LEU A 174 9.82 -27.20 -10.85
CA LEU A 174 10.68 -26.28 -11.59
C LEU A 174 10.99 -26.92 -12.95
N LEU A 175 10.53 -26.30 -14.03
CA LEU A 175 10.77 -26.78 -15.39
C LEU A 175 12.15 -26.35 -15.90
N TRP A 176 12.57 -25.13 -15.54
CA TRP A 176 13.82 -24.55 -16.04
C TRP A 176 14.26 -23.33 -15.21
N SER A 177 15.55 -23.04 -15.20
CA SER A 177 16.09 -21.75 -14.73
C SER A 177 17.44 -21.44 -15.37
N ALA A 178 17.75 -20.15 -15.56
CA ALA A 178 19.09 -19.69 -15.95
C ALA A 178 19.46 -18.34 -15.34
N GLN A 179 20.76 -18.08 -15.26
CA GLN A 179 21.31 -16.78 -14.88
C GLN A 179 21.08 -15.76 -15.99
N VAL A 180 20.64 -14.57 -15.59
CA VAL A 180 20.41 -13.42 -16.47
C VAL A 180 21.10 -12.20 -15.88
N SER A 181 21.73 -11.38 -16.73
CA SER A 181 22.41 -10.15 -16.31
C SER A 181 21.44 -9.03 -15.96
N ASP A 182 20.24 -9.07 -16.54
CA ASP A 182 19.14 -8.13 -16.29
C ASP A 182 17.83 -8.92 -16.15
N MET A 183 17.40 -9.11 -14.91
CA MET A 183 16.17 -9.85 -14.59
C MET A 183 14.92 -9.16 -15.16
N GLN A 184 14.87 -7.83 -15.10
CA GLN A 184 13.68 -7.09 -15.55
C GLN A 184 13.52 -7.17 -17.07
N ALA A 185 14.61 -6.99 -17.82
CA ALA A 185 14.59 -7.11 -19.28
C ALA A 185 14.24 -8.53 -19.74
N ALA A 186 14.79 -9.56 -19.08
CA ALA A 186 14.53 -10.96 -19.42
C ALA A 186 13.07 -11.37 -19.17
N GLU A 187 12.50 -10.98 -18.02
CA GLU A 187 11.10 -11.26 -17.71
C GLU A 187 10.16 -10.51 -18.66
N ALA A 188 10.43 -9.23 -18.91
CA ALA A 188 9.61 -8.41 -19.81
C ALA A 188 9.61 -8.95 -21.25
N TYR A 189 10.76 -9.42 -21.74
CA TYR A 189 10.87 -10.04 -23.07
C TYR A 189 9.93 -11.24 -23.21
N LEU A 190 9.98 -12.19 -22.27
CA LEU A 190 9.17 -13.40 -22.34
C LEU A 190 7.68 -13.12 -22.16
N LEU A 191 7.30 -12.30 -21.20
CA LEU A 191 5.89 -11.96 -20.99
C LEU A 191 5.28 -11.22 -22.18
N LYS A 192 6.09 -10.49 -22.97
CA LYS A 192 5.65 -9.86 -24.20
C LYS A 192 5.35 -10.88 -25.32
N GLN A 193 6.18 -11.92 -25.46
CA GLN A 193 5.97 -12.96 -26.49
C GLN A 193 4.64 -13.71 -26.30
N PHE A 194 4.19 -13.85 -25.05
CA PHE A 194 2.95 -14.56 -24.70
C PHE A 194 1.82 -13.63 -24.26
N GLU A 195 1.83 -12.36 -24.67
CA GLU A 195 0.82 -11.37 -24.26
C GLU A 195 -0.62 -11.80 -24.59
N GLY A 196 -0.81 -12.55 -25.68
CA GLY A 196 -2.12 -13.10 -26.09
C GLY A 196 -2.55 -14.38 -25.37
N SER A 197 -1.67 -15.01 -24.59
CA SER A 197 -1.90 -16.32 -23.97
C SER A 197 -1.36 -16.39 -22.53
N ARG A 198 -1.47 -15.29 -21.78
CA ARG A 198 -1.02 -15.21 -20.38
C ARG A 198 -2.03 -14.55 -19.45
N ASP A 199 -2.05 -14.99 -18.20
CA ASP A 199 -2.61 -14.26 -17.07
C ASP A 199 -1.48 -13.82 -16.12
N GLY A 200 -1.06 -12.57 -16.28
CA GLY A 200 0.06 -12.03 -15.52
C GLY A 200 1.38 -12.73 -15.85
N GLU A 201 1.92 -13.45 -14.87
CA GLU A 201 3.17 -14.23 -14.93
C GLU A 201 2.93 -15.70 -15.34
N TRP A 202 1.68 -16.10 -15.54
CA TRP A 202 1.29 -17.46 -15.90
C TRP A 202 0.94 -17.53 -17.38
N ILE A 203 1.63 -18.40 -18.11
CA ILE A 203 1.50 -18.58 -19.55
C ILE A 203 0.71 -19.85 -19.80
N ASP A 204 -0.39 -19.73 -20.54
CA ASP A 204 -1.19 -20.85 -21.02
C ASP A 204 -0.69 -21.29 -22.40
N ALA A 205 0.42 -22.03 -22.40
CA ALA A 205 1.06 -22.55 -23.59
C ALA A 205 1.79 -23.86 -23.28
N GLU A 206 2.07 -24.63 -24.32
CA GLU A 206 2.89 -25.84 -24.21
C GLU A 206 4.33 -25.50 -23.82
N TRP A 207 4.95 -26.37 -23.03
CA TRP A 207 6.32 -26.18 -22.55
C TRP A 207 7.32 -26.00 -23.70
N GLY A 208 7.11 -26.69 -24.83
CA GLY A 208 7.94 -26.54 -26.03
C GLY A 208 8.00 -25.09 -26.50
N ALA A 209 6.84 -24.44 -26.69
CA ALA A 209 6.76 -23.06 -27.16
C ALA A 209 7.42 -22.08 -26.16
N VAL A 210 7.21 -22.28 -24.86
CA VAL A 210 7.82 -21.44 -23.82
C VAL A 210 9.34 -21.63 -23.78
N ARG A 211 9.82 -22.86 -23.89
CA ARG A 211 11.24 -23.20 -23.93
C ARG A 211 11.93 -22.61 -25.17
N ASP A 212 11.29 -22.66 -26.32
CA ASP A 212 11.85 -22.15 -27.56
C ASP A 212 11.96 -20.62 -27.49
N ALA A 213 10.93 -19.92 -26.97
CA ALA A 213 10.98 -18.48 -26.71
C ALA A 213 12.05 -18.06 -25.68
N ILE A 214 12.31 -18.90 -24.66
CA ILE A 214 13.43 -18.74 -23.73
C ILE A 214 14.76 -18.88 -24.48
N THR A 215 14.88 -19.86 -25.37
CA THR A 215 16.14 -20.14 -26.08
C THR A 215 16.47 -19.07 -27.14
N GLU A 216 15.45 -18.46 -27.74
CA GLU A 216 15.57 -17.37 -28.71
C GLU A 216 15.74 -15.98 -28.06
N GLY A 217 15.65 -15.89 -26.73
CA GLY A 217 15.73 -14.64 -25.99
C GLY A 217 17.15 -14.05 -25.92
N PRO A 218 17.28 -12.74 -25.60
CA PRO A 218 18.56 -12.04 -25.52
C PRO A 218 19.42 -12.43 -24.29
N HIS A 219 19.04 -13.47 -23.55
CA HIS A 219 19.68 -13.91 -22.32
C HIS A 219 20.41 -15.26 -22.54
N PRO A 220 21.60 -15.46 -21.94
CA PRO A 220 22.47 -16.59 -22.28
C PRO A 220 21.82 -17.95 -21.96
N PRO A 221 21.91 -18.96 -22.86
CA PRO A 221 21.34 -20.27 -22.61
C PRO A 221 22.24 -21.21 -21.75
N PHE A 222 21.62 -21.81 -20.72
CA PHE A 222 21.77 -23.19 -20.18
C PHE A 222 22.67 -23.54 -18.95
N GLU A 223 22.07 -24.23 -17.95
CA GLU A 223 22.46 -25.56 -17.40
C GLU A 223 21.33 -26.14 -16.48
N PRO A 224 20.95 -27.43 -16.56
CA PRO A 224 19.93 -28.07 -15.71
C PRO A 224 20.53 -28.52 -14.36
N PRO A 225 19.78 -28.49 -13.24
CA PRO A 225 20.30 -28.93 -11.95
C PRO A 225 20.49 -30.45 -11.88
N ILE A 226 21.65 -30.87 -11.34
CA ILE A 226 22.05 -32.25 -10.99
C ILE A 226 21.11 -32.82 -9.91
N GLU A 227 20.59 -34.03 -10.10
CA GLU A 227 19.77 -34.76 -9.10
C GLU A 227 20.58 -35.12 -7.84
N PRO A 228 20.02 -34.98 -6.61
CA PRO A 228 20.63 -35.54 -5.42
C PRO A 228 20.29 -37.05 -5.24
N PRO A 229 21.22 -37.87 -4.71
CA PRO A 229 21.04 -39.32 -4.53
C PRO A 229 20.03 -39.68 -3.41
N PRO A 230 19.53 -40.93 -3.38
CA PRO A 230 18.36 -41.32 -2.58
C PRO A 230 18.64 -41.49 -1.08
N SER A 231 17.55 -41.37 -0.33
CA SER A 231 17.40 -41.42 1.12
C SER A 231 17.73 -42.78 1.76
N SER A 232 18.13 -42.73 3.03
CA SER A 232 18.05 -43.86 3.96
C SER A 232 17.53 -43.44 5.34
N SER A 233 16.49 -44.16 5.75
CA SER A 233 15.80 -44.30 7.05
C SER A 233 16.78 -44.40 8.25
N SER A 234 16.46 -44.14 9.54
CA SER A 234 15.40 -44.75 10.36
C SER A 234 15.37 -44.14 11.80
N SER A 235 14.16 -43.99 12.34
CA SER A 235 13.58 -44.25 13.67
C SER A 235 14.35 -44.26 15.03
N SER A 236 13.57 -43.80 16.04
CA SER A 236 13.40 -44.24 17.46
C SER A 236 14.45 -43.86 18.54
N ALA A 237 14.08 -43.02 19.53
CA ALA A 237 13.58 -43.32 20.90
C ALA A 237 14.72 -43.07 21.94
N SER A 238 14.59 -42.55 23.16
CA SER A 238 13.53 -42.62 24.19
C SER A 238 13.70 -41.53 25.29
N ALA A 239 12.59 -41.30 26.02
CA ALA A 239 12.43 -41.09 27.48
C ALA A 239 13.15 -39.94 28.24
N ASP A 240 12.40 -39.15 29.02
CA ASP A 240 12.01 -39.44 30.42
C ASP A 240 11.48 -38.18 31.14
N SER A 241 10.45 -38.36 32.00
CA SER A 241 10.29 -37.80 33.37
C SER A 241 8.82 -37.57 33.77
N SER A 242 8.28 -38.55 34.51
CA SER A 242 7.58 -38.48 35.83
C SER A 242 6.74 -37.22 36.17
N LEU A 243 5.40 -37.27 36.32
CA LEU A 243 4.50 -37.83 37.37
C LEU A 243 4.04 -36.84 38.48
N ARG A 244 2.73 -36.95 38.81
CA ARG A 244 1.88 -36.45 39.94
C ARG A 244 0.99 -35.22 39.65
N SER A 245 -0.34 -35.35 39.47
CA SER A 245 -1.45 -35.61 40.44
C SER A 245 -1.70 -34.40 41.36
N GLU A 246 -2.89 -33.83 41.60
CA GLU A 246 -4.26 -34.34 41.72
C GLU A 246 -5.33 -33.25 41.45
N SER A 247 -6.58 -33.73 41.41
CA SER A 247 -7.90 -33.12 41.25
C SER A 247 -8.33 -32.02 42.25
N GLY A 248 -9.24 -31.16 41.77
CA GLY A 248 -10.17 -30.39 42.60
C GLY A 248 -11.35 -29.89 41.76
N ALA A 249 -12.55 -30.39 42.04
CA ALA A 249 -13.80 -30.01 41.38
C ALA A 249 -14.53 -28.88 42.14
N VAL A 250 -15.58 -28.35 41.49
CA VAL A 250 -16.70 -27.53 42.04
C VAL A 250 -16.38 -26.01 42.07
N GLN A 251 -17.15 -25.06 41.50
CA GLN A 251 -18.61 -24.85 41.56
C GLN A 251 -19.06 -23.81 40.50
N ALA A 252 -20.32 -23.90 40.07
CA ALA A 252 -21.02 -22.92 39.25
C ALA A 252 -21.32 -21.62 40.01
N ARG A 253 -21.31 -20.48 39.30
CA ARG A 253 -21.89 -19.21 39.79
C ARG A 253 -22.56 -18.47 38.62
N GLU A 254 -23.84 -18.16 38.80
CA GLU A 254 -24.70 -17.38 37.90
C GLU A 254 -24.30 -15.88 37.81
N PRO A 255 -24.76 -15.15 36.78
CA PRO A 255 -24.23 -13.84 36.38
C PRO A 255 -24.97 -12.66 37.04
N ALA A 256 -24.24 -11.54 37.21
CA ALA A 256 -24.77 -10.24 37.67
C ALA A 256 -24.36 -9.11 36.68
N PRO A 257 -25.07 -7.96 36.65
CA PRO A 257 -25.53 -7.35 35.39
C PRO A 257 -24.76 -6.10 34.89
N GLY A 258 -24.61 -6.01 33.57
CA GLY A 258 -24.94 -4.87 32.68
C GLY A 258 -24.24 -3.50 32.80
N GLY A 259 -23.37 -3.19 31.82
CA GLY A 259 -22.95 -1.83 31.40
C GLY A 259 -21.99 -1.87 30.18
N PRO A 260 -22.06 -0.95 29.19
CA PRO A 260 -22.12 -1.31 27.77
C PRO A 260 -20.76 -1.44 27.05
N SER A 261 -20.50 -2.61 26.47
CA SER A 261 -19.57 -2.77 25.35
C SER A 261 -20.21 -3.62 24.25
N ASP A 262 -21.29 -3.08 23.67
CA ASP A 262 -22.10 -3.80 22.70
C ASP A 262 -21.52 -3.62 21.28
N ARG A 263 -20.74 -4.62 20.86
CA ARG A 263 -20.82 -5.27 19.52
C ARG A 263 -19.77 -6.38 19.40
N PRO A 264 -20.16 -7.63 19.71
CA PRO A 264 -19.72 -8.77 18.91
C PRO A 264 -20.89 -9.73 18.66
N THR A 265 -21.71 -9.46 17.64
CA THR A 265 -22.85 -10.34 17.30
C THR A 265 -23.02 -10.65 15.81
N GLY A 266 -22.17 -10.07 14.94
CA GLY A 266 -22.24 -10.33 13.49
C GLY A 266 -21.69 -11.71 13.09
N ALA A 267 -20.46 -12.03 13.50
CA ALA A 267 -19.79 -13.26 13.06
C ALA A 267 -20.45 -14.54 13.60
N VAL A 268 -20.95 -14.54 14.83
CA VAL A 268 -21.65 -15.73 15.36
C VAL A 268 -22.96 -15.99 14.59
N ALA A 269 -23.70 -14.95 14.24
CA ALA A 269 -24.92 -15.07 13.43
C ALA A 269 -24.62 -15.60 12.02
N LEU A 270 -23.58 -15.06 11.38
CA LEU A 270 -23.09 -15.53 10.08
C LEU A 270 -22.64 -17.01 10.12
N ALA A 271 -21.98 -17.43 11.20
CA ALA A 271 -21.53 -18.82 11.36
C ALA A 271 -22.67 -19.80 11.63
N ILE A 272 -23.75 -19.36 12.28
CA ILE A 272 -24.98 -20.15 12.43
C ILE A 272 -25.65 -20.35 11.06
N GLU A 273 -25.81 -19.28 10.30
CA GLU A 273 -26.46 -19.35 8.98
C GLU A 273 -25.65 -20.18 7.98
N ALA A 274 -24.33 -20.04 7.97
CA ALA A 274 -23.44 -20.85 7.14
C ALA A 274 -23.58 -22.35 7.45
N ARG A 275 -23.56 -22.74 8.73
CA ARG A 275 -23.70 -24.14 9.15
C ARG A 275 -25.07 -24.71 8.82
N ARG A 276 -26.15 -23.92 8.96
CA ARG A 276 -27.52 -24.32 8.57
C ARG A 276 -27.58 -24.73 7.10
N ARG A 277 -26.73 -24.15 6.26
CA ARG A 277 -26.63 -24.41 4.82
C ARG A 277 -25.49 -25.36 4.47
N GLY A 278 -24.98 -26.14 5.42
CA GLY A 278 -23.99 -27.18 5.15
C GLY A 278 -22.56 -26.68 4.91
N VAL A 279 -22.25 -25.43 5.29
CA VAL A 279 -20.89 -24.88 5.21
C VAL A 279 -20.13 -25.13 6.52
N ASP A 280 -18.94 -25.71 6.41
CA ASP A 280 -18.08 -26.01 7.55
C ASP A 280 -17.31 -24.76 8.00
N THR A 281 -17.73 -24.18 9.13
CA THR A 281 -17.14 -22.98 9.72
C THR A 281 -17.48 -22.86 11.21
N ASN A 282 -16.72 -22.04 11.93
CA ASN A 282 -17.01 -21.66 13.31
C ASN A 282 -17.06 -20.13 13.46
N GLY A 283 -17.59 -19.64 14.58
CA GLY A 283 -17.75 -18.20 14.86
C GLY A 283 -16.43 -17.45 15.08
N SER A 284 -15.32 -18.18 15.25
CA SER A 284 -13.97 -17.64 15.40
C SER A 284 -13.16 -17.72 14.10
N ASP A 285 -13.76 -18.14 12.97
CA ASP A 285 -13.06 -18.18 11.69
C ASP A 285 -12.67 -16.75 11.26
N PRO A 286 -11.37 -16.45 11.05
CA PRO A 286 -10.90 -15.11 10.71
C PRO A 286 -11.56 -14.53 9.46
N ARG A 287 -11.96 -15.37 8.49
CA ARG A 287 -12.63 -14.92 7.27
C ARG A 287 -14.05 -14.46 7.58
N LEU A 288 -14.72 -15.15 8.49
CA LEU A 288 -16.09 -14.88 8.87
C LEU A 288 -16.18 -13.64 9.79
N LEU A 289 -15.17 -13.45 10.65
CA LEU A 289 -14.92 -12.19 11.36
C LEU A 289 -14.73 -11.02 10.38
N ALA A 290 -13.86 -11.19 9.37
CA ALA A 290 -13.61 -10.15 8.38
C ALA A 290 -14.86 -9.81 7.54
N LEU A 291 -15.68 -10.81 7.18
CA LEU A 291 -16.95 -10.58 6.48
C LEU A 291 -17.94 -9.80 7.37
N ALA A 292 -18.01 -10.11 8.67
CA ALA A 292 -18.84 -9.38 9.62
C ALA A 292 -18.37 -7.93 9.80
N GLU A 293 -17.05 -7.68 9.91
CA GLU A 293 -16.46 -6.35 9.98
C GLU A 293 -16.75 -5.50 8.73
N GLN A 294 -16.77 -6.15 7.56
CA GLN A 294 -17.13 -5.52 6.28
C GLN A 294 -18.64 -5.28 6.12
N GLY A 295 -19.46 -5.70 7.10
CA GLY A 295 -20.90 -5.48 7.10
C GLY A 295 -21.68 -6.42 6.17
N VAL A 296 -21.14 -7.61 5.86
CA VAL A 296 -21.87 -8.63 5.11
C VAL A 296 -23.10 -9.08 5.90
N THR A 297 -24.27 -9.02 5.28
CA THR A 297 -25.53 -9.40 5.92
C THR A 297 -25.73 -10.90 5.92
N VAL A 298 -26.57 -11.39 6.83
CA VAL A 298 -26.96 -12.80 6.92
C VAL A 298 -27.59 -13.27 5.60
N ASP A 299 -28.42 -12.43 4.98
CA ASP A 299 -29.08 -12.76 3.71
C ASP A 299 -28.09 -12.89 2.55
N ALA A 300 -27.12 -11.97 2.46
CA ALA A 300 -26.09 -12.01 1.41
C ALA A 300 -25.19 -13.24 1.58
N LEU A 301 -24.82 -13.57 2.81
CA LEU A 301 -24.08 -14.80 3.11
C LEU A 301 -24.90 -16.04 2.79
N GLY A 302 -26.18 -16.08 3.19
CA GLY A 302 -27.09 -17.20 2.93
C GLY A 302 -27.23 -17.49 1.44
N ALA A 303 -27.42 -16.47 0.61
CA ALA A 303 -27.48 -16.61 -0.84
C ALA A 303 -26.16 -17.14 -1.43
N ALA A 304 -25.02 -16.71 -0.90
CA ALA A 304 -23.71 -17.19 -1.34
C ALA A 304 -23.46 -18.65 -0.91
N CYS A 305 -23.90 -19.05 0.28
CA CYS A 305 -23.88 -20.44 0.75
C CYS A 305 -24.74 -21.34 -0.16
N ASP A 306 -25.95 -20.90 -0.51
CA ASP A 306 -26.85 -21.65 -1.41
C ASP A 306 -26.22 -21.83 -2.79
N GLU A 307 -25.57 -20.80 -3.32
CA GLU A 307 -24.84 -20.92 -4.58
C GLU A 307 -23.66 -21.89 -4.45
N ALA A 308 -22.90 -21.83 -3.35
CA ALA A 308 -21.77 -22.72 -3.12
C ALA A 308 -22.19 -24.19 -3.06
N VAL A 309 -23.25 -24.50 -2.30
CA VAL A 309 -23.79 -25.87 -2.19
C VAL A 309 -24.37 -26.36 -3.50
N ARG A 310 -25.05 -25.49 -4.25
CA ARG A 310 -25.60 -25.83 -5.57
C ARG A 310 -24.50 -26.15 -6.58
N GLN A 311 -23.35 -25.49 -6.51
CA GLN A 311 -22.20 -25.75 -7.38
C GLN A 311 -21.44 -27.03 -7.00
N HIS A 312 -21.55 -27.46 -5.73
CA HIS A 312 -20.81 -28.60 -5.18
C HIS A 312 -21.74 -29.58 -4.43
N PRO A 313 -22.70 -30.23 -5.13
CA PRO A 313 -23.64 -31.13 -4.49
C PRO A 313 -22.91 -32.37 -3.92
N GLY A 314 -23.05 -32.60 -2.62
CA GLY A 314 -22.47 -33.78 -1.93
C GLY A 314 -21.05 -33.60 -1.40
N GLU A 315 -20.41 -32.45 -1.64
CA GLU A 315 -19.09 -32.12 -1.11
C GLU A 315 -19.17 -31.22 0.12
N ARG A 316 -18.15 -31.26 0.99
CA ARG A 316 -18.06 -30.34 2.13
C ARG A 316 -17.65 -28.96 1.65
N VAL A 317 -18.58 -28.00 1.71
CA VAL A 317 -18.33 -26.62 1.34
C VAL A 317 -17.64 -25.88 2.49
N GLY A 318 -16.46 -25.31 2.21
CA GLY A 318 -15.76 -24.45 3.16
C GLY A 318 -16.11 -22.97 3.00
N ILE A 319 -16.02 -22.19 4.09
CA ILE A 319 -16.30 -20.74 4.07
C ILE A 319 -15.41 -19.94 3.09
N GLY A 320 -14.26 -20.48 2.69
CA GLY A 320 -13.40 -19.89 1.67
C GLY A 320 -14.07 -19.77 0.30
N LEU A 321 -14.87 -20.78 -0.10
CA LEU A 321 -15.61 -20.74 -1.37
C LEU A 321 -16.74 -19.70 -1.32
N VAL A 322 -17.44 -19.63 -0.19
CA VAL A 322 -18.50 -18.63 0.06
C VAL A 322 -17.92 -17.21 -0.01
N ALA A 323 -16.75 -16.98 0.59
CA ALA A 323 -16.06 -15.69 0.50
C ALA A 323 -15.62 -15.35 -0.94
N ALA A 324 -15.23 -16.34 -1.74
CA ALA A 324 -14.89 -16.15 -3.15
C ALA A 324 -16.12 -15.76 -4.00
N ILE A 325 -17.27 -16.40 -3.75
CA ILE A 325 -18.55 -16.07 -4.41
C ILE A 325 -18.96 -14.63 -4.09
N LEU A 326 -18.90 -14.22 -2.82
CA LEU A 326 -19.20 -12.84 -2.40
C LEU A 326 -18.26 -11.82 -3.06
N THR A 327 -16.95 -12.14 -3.13
CA THR A 327 -15.95 -11.30 -3.80
C THR A 327 -16.25 -11.15 -5.30
N ARG A 328 -16.63 -12.25 -5.96
CA ARG A 328 -17.02 -12.28 -7.37
C ARG A 328 -18.26 -11.41 -7.61
N TRP A 329 -19.31 -11.56 -6.80
CA TRP A 329 -20.52 -10.74 -6.91
C TRP A 329 -20.24 -9.25 -6.71
N ALA A 330 -19.43 -8.90 -5.70
CA ALA A 330 -18.99 -7.52 -5.50
C ALA A 330 -18.16 -6.98 -6.67
N GLY A 331 -17.39 -7.84 -7.36
CA GLY A 331 -16.69 -7.50 -8.58
C GLY A 331 -17.59 -7.38 -9.81
N GLN A 332 -18.64 -8.20 -9.92
CA GLN A 332 -19.65 -8.12 -10.98
C GLN A 332 -20.52 -6.87 -10.82
N ALA A 333 -21.00 -6.58 -9.62
CA ALA A 333 -21.76 -5.36 -9.32
C ALA A 333 -20.96 -4.09 -9.66
N ARG A 334 -19.65 -4.08 -9.38
CA ARG A 334 -18.74 -2.98 -9.77
C ARG A 334 -18.55 -2.84 -11.29
N ARG A 335 -18.67 -3.94 -12.04
CA ARG A 335 -18.56 -3.96 -13.51
C ARG A 335 -19.86 -3.53 -14.20
N ILE A 336 -21.01 -3.73 -13.57
CA ILE A 336 -22.31 -3.21 -14.02
C ILE A 336 -22.39 -1.72 -13.60
N ALA A 337 -21.42 -0.92 -14.05
CA ALA A 337 -21.50 0.53 -13.99
C ALA A 337 -22.38 0.97 -15.16
N ALA A 338 -23.68 1.18 -14.90
CA ALA A 338 -24.64 1.62 -15.92
C ALA A 338 -24.14 2.93 -16.58
N VAL A 339 -23.85 2.86 -17.88
CA VAL A 339 -23.37 3.99 -18.68
C VAL A 339 -24.40 5.12 -18.60
N GLY A 340 -24.01 6.25 -18.00
CA GLY A 340 -24.87 7.43 -17.83
C GLY A 340 -25.27 7.76 -16.39
N ALA A 341 -25.04 6.86 -15.42
CA ALA A 341 -25.14 7.22 -14.00
C ALA A 341 -23.83 7.89 -13.56
N ALA A 342 -23.86 9.20 -13.29
CA ALA A 342 -22.81 9.81 -12.48
C ALA A 342 -22.71 9.01 -11.17
N PRO A 343 -21.49 8.70 -10.66
CA PRO A 343 -21.38 8.06 -9.37
C PRO A 343 -22.17 8.93 -8.37
N PRO A 344 -23.01 8.35 -7.49
CA PRO A 344 -23.62 9.13 -6.43
C PRO A 344 -22.46 9.87 -5.77
N ARG A 345 -22.53 11.21 -5.65
CA ARG A 345 -21.63 11.94 -4.75
C ARG A 345 -21.65 11.12 -3.48
N ASP A 346 -20.51 10.49 -3.18
CA ASP A 346 -20.46 9.30 -2.35
C ASP A 346 -21.33 9.58 -1.12
N ALA A 347 -22.44 8.86 -0.95
CA ALA A 347 -23.48 9.29 0.00
C ALA A 347 -22.89 9.37 1.41
N LYS A 348 -21.83 8.57 1.66
CA LYS A 348 -20.96 8.69 2.82
C LYS A 348 -20.17 9.99 2.85
N GLN A 349 -19.52 10.40 1.77
CA GLN A 349 -18.81 11.68 1.65
C GLN A 349 -19.75 12.87 1.82
N ALA A 350 -20.91 12.90 1.16
CA ALA A 350 -21.87 13.99 1.27
C ALA A 350 -22.61 14.00 2.61
N ALA A 351 -22.82 12.83 3.25
CA ALA A 351 -23.32 12.76 4.62
C ALA A 351 -22.24 13.12 5.65
N LEU A 352 -20.97 12.78 5.38
CA LEU A 352 -19.83 13.13 6.22
C LEU A 352 -19.56 14.63 6.13
N GLU A 353 -19.61 15.24 4.95
CA GLU A 353 -19.49 16.69 4.75
C GLU A 353 -20.65 17.44 5.43
N ARG A 354 -21.89 16.93 5.33
CA ARG A 354 -23.03 17.48 6.07
C ARG A 354 -22.87 17.33 7.57
N ARG A 355 -22.48 16.15 8.06
CA ARG A 355 -22.23 15.91 9.48
C ARG A 355 -21.05 16.73 9.99
N ASN A 356 -20.00 16.91 9.20
CA ASN A 356 -18.84 17.73 9.55
C ASN A 356 -19.21 19.21 9.58
N ALA A 357 -20.07 19.67 8.65
CA ALA A 357 -20.61 21.02 8.66
C ALA A 357 -21.54 21.25 9.86
N GLU A 358 -22.39 20.29 10.21
CA GLU A 358 -23.24 20.33 11.41
C GLU A 358 -22.43 20.29 12.71
N VAL A 359 -21.41 19.44 12.78
CA VAL A 359 -20.49 19.35 13.91
C VAL A 359 -19.68 20.63 14.02
N ALA A 360 -19.14 21.18 12.92
CA ALA A 360 -18.42 22.45 12.93
C ALA A 360 -19.32 23.63 13.31
N ALA A 361 -20.59 23.63 12.89
CA ALA A 361 -21.57 24.66 13.26
C ALA A 361 -22.00 24.57 14.74
N ARG A 362 -21.99 23.37 15.32
CA ARG A 362 -22.28 23.13 16.75
C ARG A 362 -21.05 23.20 17.64
N TRP A 363 -19.86 23.04 17.07
CA TRP A 363 -18.61 23.07 17.80
C TRP A 363 -18.32 24.50 18.21
N ARG A 364 -18.44 24.76 19.51
CA ARG A 364 -17.85 25.93 20.12
C ARG A 364 -16.57 25.51 20.83
N PRO A 365 -15.49 26.32 20.75
CA PRO A 365 -14.34 26.15 21.61
C PRO A 365 -14.80 26.06 23.07
N PRO A 366 -14.24 25.17 23.90
CA PRO A 366 -14.61 25.03 25.31
C PRO A 366 -14.54 26.37 26.07
N GLU A 367 -13.68 27.30 25.64
CA GLU A 367 -13.53 28.62 26.25
C GLU A 367 -14.66 29.63 25.92
N LEU A 368 -15.59 29.29 25.02
CA LEU A 368 -16.73 30.13 24.62
C LEU A 368 -18.11 29.55 25.02
N MET A 369 -18.14 28.53 25.88
CA MET A 369 -19.35 28.18 26.61
C MET A 369 -19.46 29.13 27.81
N GLU A 370 -20.18 30.23 27.64
CA GLU A 370 -20.38 31.22 28.70
C GLU A 370 -20.89 30.56 29.99
N VAL A 371 -20.25 30.95 31.08
CA VAL A 371 -20.72 30.85 32.45
C VAL A 371 -22.05 31.60 32.54
N GLY A 372 -23.15 30.88 32.32
CA GLY A 372 -24.50 31.43 32.32
C GLY A 372 -25.31 30.93 33.51
N ASN A 373 -25.35 31.78 34.54
CA ASN A 373 -26.36 31.92 35.60
C ASN A 373 -26.54 30.75 36.59
N ALA A 374 -25.84 30.87 37.71
CA ALA A 374 -26.41 30.55 39.01
C ALA A 374 -27.34 31.72 39.41
N ASP A 375 -28.64 31.45 39.41
CA ASP A 375 -29.64 32.12 40.27
C ASP A 375 -30.37 31.03 41.07
#